data_AF-O57888-F1
#
_entry.id   AF-O57888-F1
#
_cell.length_a   1.000
_cell.length_b   1.000
_cell.length_c   1.000
_cell.angle_alpha   90.00
_cell.angle_beta   90.00
_cell.angle_gamma   90.00
#
_symmetry.space_group_name_H-M   'P 1'
#
loop_
_entity.id
_entity.type
_entity.pdbx_description
1 polymer ?
#
loop_
_entity_poly.entity_id
_entity_poly.type
_entity_poly.pdbx_seq_one_letter_code
_entity_poly.pdbx_strand_id
1 'polypeptide(L)'
;MYTGYIGYIPEKQIGVAVLENSSGYPPSYIGMYALALLLDKNPEEELPFLSREKKLKRIEGLYKGYKGTLKFEVKVEGDIVYLKFLGKIFTYMVPLFPEVLEEDFIKCYTLSNGRKMYAEFYIKDNTVELLFERYKLVKG
;
A
#
# COMPACT_ATOMS: atom_id res chain seq x y z
N MET A 1 18.97 -16.11 -2.74
CA MET A 1 18.50 -16.14 -1.35
C MET A 1 17.33 -17.11 -1.34
N TYR A 2 17.30 -18.07 -0.40
CA TYR A 2 16.19 -19.01 -0.27
C TYR A 2 15.40 -18.65 0.98
N THR A 3 14.08 -18.65 0.89
CA THR A 3 13.19 -18.36 2.01
C THR A 3 12.09 -19.42 2.08
N GLY A 4 11.43 -19.56 3.22
CA GLY A 4 10.38 -20.53 3.38
C GLY A 4 9.54 -20.27 4.62
N TYR A 5 8.40 -20.96 4.70
CA TYR A 5 7.46 -20.87 5.79
C TYR A 5 6.83 -22.24 6.04
N ILE A 6 6.62 -22.59 7.30
CA ILE A 6 5.82 -23.74 7.71
C ILE A 6 4.85 -23.26 8.80
N GLY A 7 3.57 -23.58 8.64
CA GLY A 7 2.53 -23.27 9.62
C GLY A 7 1.50 -24.38 9.68
N TYR A 8 0.95 -24.66 10.86
CA TYR A 8 -0.04 -25.71 11.07
C TYR A 8 -1.01 -25.34 12.18
N ILE A 9 -2.21 -25.91 12.13
CA ILE A 9 -3.29 -25.74 13.12
C ILE A 9 -3.64 -27.14 13.64
N PRO A 10 -3.09 -27.55 14.80
CA PRO A 10 -3.22 -28.90 15.33
C PRO A 10 -4.67 -29.37 15.50
N GLU A 11 -5.53 -28.51 16.03
CA GLU A 11 -6.94 -28.79 16.33
C GLU A 11 -7.76 -29.07 15.07
N LYS A 12 -7.26 -28.61 13.91
CA LYS A 12 -7.85 -28.80 12.60
C LYS A 12 -7.09 -29.80 11.74
N GLN A 13 -5.98 -30.35 12.23
CA GLN A 13 -5.12 -31.30 11.52
C GLN A 13 -4.68 -30.82 10.13
N ILE A 14 -4.48 -29.50 9.96
CA ILE A 14 -4.03 -28.90 8.71
C ILE A 14 -2.65 -28.26 8.88
N GLY A 15 -1.87 -28.26 7.80
CA GLY A 15 -0.55 -27.63 7.75
C GLY A 15 -0.17 -27.27 6.32
N VAL A 16 0.67 -26.25 6.20
CA VAL A 16 1.17 -25.72 4.94
C VAL A 16 2.67 -25.48 5.06
N ALA A 17 3.41 -25.91 4.04
CA ALA A 17 4.83 -25.62 3.86
C ALA A 17 5.04 -24.91 2.52
N VAL A 18 5.78 -23.81 2.54
CA VAL A 18 6.11 -23.00 1.36
C VAL A 18 7.62 -22.84 1.30
N LEU A 19 8.20 -23.07 0.12
CA LEU A 19 9.61 -22.84 -0.17
C LEU A 19 9.71 -21.90 -1.38
N GLU A 20 10.60 -20.92 -1.28
CA GLU A 20 10.83 -19.94 -2.33
C GLU A 20 12.34 -19.79 -2.59
N ASN A 21 12.72 -19.69 -3.85
CA ASN A 21 14.10 -19.44 -4.30
C ASN A 21 14.41 -17.95 -4.50
N SER A 22 13.54 -17.10 -3.98
CA SER A 22 13.58 -15.65 -4.08
C SER A 22 13.08 -15.02 -2.77
N SER A 23 13.22 -13.70 -2.67
CA SER A 23 12.68 -12.89 -1.56
C SER A 23 11.69 -11.86 -2.08
N GLY A 24 11.00 -12.18 -3.18
CA GLY A 24 10.11 -11.25 -3.88
C GLY A 24 8.77 -11.06 -3.17
N TYR A 25 8.29 -12.09 -2.47
CA TYR A 25 7.07 -12.02 -1.67
C TYR A 25 7.23 -12.87 -0.40
N PRO A 26 6.63 -12.50 0.75
CA PRO A 26 6.81 -13.31 1.96
C PRO A 26 6.15 -14.70 1.80
N PRO A 27 6.89 -15.82 1.94
CA PRO A 27 6.32 -17.17 1.85
C PRO A 27 5.29 -17.43 2.96
N SER A 28 5.38 -16.70 4.08
CA SER A 28 4.37 -16.71 5.15
C SER A 28 3.01 -16.20 4.70
N TYR A 29 2.94 -15.19 3.82
CA TYR A 29 1.68 -14.67 3.32
C TYR A 29 0.98 -15.72 2.44
N ILE A 30 1.74 -16.45 1.62
CA ILE A 30 1.23 -17.59 0.84
C ILE A 30 0.74 -18.70 1.76
N GLY A 31 1.53 -19.05 2.78
CA GLY A 31 1.16 -20.08 3.76
C GLY A 31 -0.12 -19.75 4.52
N MET A 32 -0.24 -18.51 5.00
CA MET A 32 -1.44 -18.02 5.70
C MET A 32 -2.66 -17.94 4.77
N TYR A 33 -2.48 -17.55 3.51
CA TYR A 33 -3.55 -17.57 2.50
C TYR A 33 -4.12 -18.98 2.32
N ALA A 34 -3.23 -19.97 2.14
CA ALA A 34 -3.63 -21.37 2.00
C ALA A 34 -4.33 -21.90 3.27
N LEU A 35 -3.81 -21.57 4.46
CA LEU A 35 -4.45 -21.94 5.72
C LEU A 35 -5.85 -21.32 5.87
N ALA A 36 -6.05 -20.06 5.46
CA ALA A 36 -7.37 -19.43 5.48
C ALA A 36 -8.37 -20.16 4.58
N LEU A 37 -7.95 -20.54 3.36
CA LEU A 37 -8.78 -21.35 2.48
C LEU A 37 -9.13 -22.73 3.07
N LEU A 38 -8.16 -23.39 3.72
CA LEU A 38 -8.38 -24.68 4.41
C LEU A 38 -9.31 -24.57 5.62
N LEU A 39 -9.54 -23.37 6.13
CA LEU A 39 -10.50 -23.07 7.20
C LEU A 39 -11.87 -22.58 6.67
N ASP A 40 -12.10 -22.66 5.36
CA ASP A 40 -13.30 -22.12 4.68
C ASP A 40 -13.51 -20.62 4.94
N LYS A 41 -12.41 -19.88 5.10
CA LYS A 41 -12.41 -18.42 5.28
C LYS A 41 -12.07 -17.70 3.98
N ASN A 42 -12.64 -16.51 3.79
CA ASN A 42 -12.25 -15.63 2.70
C ASN A 42 -10.93 -14.90 3.06
N PRO A 43 -9.78 -15.23 2.42
CA PRO A 43 -8.51 -14.63 2.78
C PRO A 43 -8.47 -13.12 2.54
N GLU A 44 -9.19 -12.61 1.53
CA GLU A 44 -9.23 -11.18 1.19
C GLU A 44 -9.88 -10.34 2.30
N GLU A 45 -10.80 -10.92 3.06
CA GLU A 45 -11.48 -10.26 4.18
C GLU A 45 -10.74 -10.48 5.51
N GLU A 46 -10.15 -11.66 5.70
CA GLU A 46 -9.63 -12.11 6.99
C GLU A 46 -8.13 -11.80 7.18
N LEU A 47 -7.36 -11.60 6.10
CA LEU A 47 -5.92 -11.35 6.18
C LEU A 47 -5.61 -9.85 5.95
N PRO A 48 -5.21 -9.10 7.01
CA PRO A 48 -5.03 -7.65 6.91
C PRO A 48 -3.97 -7.20 5.91
N PHE A 49 -2.96 -8.02 5.65
CA PHE A 49 -1.88 -7.67 4.72
C PHE A 49 -2.36 -7.62 3.27
N LEU A 50 -3.32 -8.47 2.86
CA LEU A 50 -3.88 -8.46 1.51
C LEU A 50 -4.75 -7.23 1.28
N SER A 51 -5.67 -6.98 2.22
CA SER A 51 -6.56 -5.82 2.13
C SER A 51 -5.80 -4.51 2.18
N ARG A 52 -4.77 -4.39 3.05
CA ARG A 52 -3.85 -3.23 3.05
C ARG A 52 -3.13 -3.05 1.72
N GLU A 53 -2.48 -4.09 1.21
CA GLU A 53 -1.71 -4.02 -0.04
C GLU A 53 -2.61 -3.58 -1.21
N LYS A 54 -3.80 -4.16 -1.31
CA LYS A 54 -4.79 -3.82 -2.34
C LYS A 54 -5.25 -2.37 -2.25
N LYS A 55 -5.57 -1.88 -1.05
CA LYS A 55 -5.97 -0.48 -0.82
C LYS A 55 -4.85 0.50 -1.17
N LEU A 56 -3.63 0.23 -0.73
CA LEU A 56 -2.48 1.09 -1.02
C LEU A 56 -2.13 1.09 -2.52
N LYS A 57 -2.18 -0.04 -3.22
CA LYS A 57 -1.95 -0.08 -4.68
C LYS A 57 -2.90 0.81 -5.47
N ARG A 58 -4.14 1.02 -4.99
CA ARG A 58 -5.12 1.88 -5.69
C ARG A 58 -4.68 3.34 -5.79
N ILE A 59 -3.85 3.83 -4.87
CA ILE A 59 -3.37 5.22 -4.88
C ILE A 59 -2.06 5.39 -5.66
N GLU A 60 -1.42 4.32 -6.12
CA GLU A 60 -0.23 4.43 -6.98
C GLU A 60 -0.52 5.08 -8.32
N GLY A 61 0.47 5.79 -8.86
CA GLY A 61 0.42 6.35 -10.20
C GLY A 61 0.86 7.81 -10.30
N LEU A 62 0.61 8.40 -11.47
CA LEU A 62 1.00 9.77 -11.78
C LEU A 62 -0.15 10.74 -11.48
N TYR A 63 0.10 11.66 -10.57
CA TYR A 63 -0.82 12.74 -10.20
C TYR A 63 -0.40 14.05 -10.87
N LYS A 64 -1.38 14.83 -11.30
CA LYS A 64 -1.18 16.14 -11.94
C LYS A 64 -1.90 17.23 -11.16
N GLY A 65 -1.22 18.36 -10.97
CA GLY A 65 -1.84 19.58 -10.48
C GLY A 65 -2.72 20.25 -11.55
N TYR A 66 -3.28 21.41 -11.22
CA TYR A 66 -4.12 22.19 -12.13
C TYR A 66 -3.46 22.39 -13.50
N LYS A 67 -4.16 22.01 -14.57
CA LYS A 67 -3.67 22.06 -15.97
C LYS A 67 -2.28 21.42 -16.18
N GLY A 68 -1.88 20.48 -15.32
CA GLY A 68 -0.60 19.78 -15.42
C GLY A 68 0.62 20.63 -15.09
N THR A 69 0.46 21.74 -14.36
CA THR A 69 1.57 22.61 -13.91
C THR A 69 2.59 21.87 -13.06
N LEU A 70 2.13 20.89 -12.27
CA LEU A 70 2.95 20.06 -11.39
C LEU A 70 2.63 18.59 -11.66
N LYS A 71 3.64 17.73 -11.48
CA LYS A 71 3.51 16.28 -11.60
C LYS A 71 4.14 15.63 -10.38
N PHE A 72 3.43 14.67 -9.81
CA PHE A 72 3.90 13.84 -8.73
C PHE A 72 3.67 12.38 -9.09
N GLU A 73 4.60 11.51 -8.70
CA GLU A 73 4.46 10.06 -8.80
C GLU A 73 4.26 9.52 -7.38
N VAL A 74 3.20 8.74 -7.17
CA VAL A 74 2.96 8.01 -5.94
C VAL A 74 3.36 6.57 -6.18
N LYS A 75 4.26 6.05 -5.34
CA LYS A 75 4.66 4.64 -5.31
C LYS A 75 4.46 4.07 -3.92
N VAL A 76 4.09 2.80 -3.84
CA VAL A 76 3.98 2.06 -2.60
C VAL A 76 5.12 1.07 -2.55
N GLU A 77 5.94 1.15 -1.50
CA GLU A 77 6.98 0.16 -1.25
C GLU A 77 6.72 -0.46 0.12
N GLY A 78 6.19 -1.69 0.10
CA GLY A 78 5.71 -2.35 1.30
C GLY A 78 4.58 -1.56 1.96
N ASP A 79 4.84 -1.08 3.18
CA ASP A 79 3.85 -0.38 4.01
C ASP A 79 3.92 1.15 3.92
N ILE A 80 4.85 1.69 3.12
CA ILE A 80 5.12 3.13 3.02
C ILE A 80 4.70 3.63 1.64
N VAL A 81 4.03 4.77 1.63
CA VAL A 81 3.67 5.50 0.41
C VAL A 81 4.74 6.57 0.16
N TYR A 82 5.32 6.61 -1.02
CA TYR A 82 6.31 7.60 -1.42
C TYR A 82 5.70 8.57 -2.43
N LEU A 83 5.68 9.85 -2.07
CA LEU A 83 5.25 10.93 -2.95
C LEU A 83 6.48 11.61 -3.55
N LYS A 84 6.70 11.39 -4.85
CA LYS A 84 7.86 11.89 -5.59
C LYS A 84 7.47 13.06 -6.49
N PHE A 85 8.06 14.23 -6.28
CA PHE A 85 7.89 15.36 -7.18
C PHE A 85 8.71 15.18 -8.46
N LEU A 86 8.08 15.32 -9.62
CA LEU A 86 8.72 15.19 -10.93
C LEU A 86 9.01 16.56 -11.55
N GLY A 87 10.03 17.25 -11.04
CA GLY A 87 10.56 18.49 -11.61
C GLY A 87 11.72 18.25 -12.57
N LYS A 88 11.93 19.16 -13.54
CA LYS A 88 13.08 19.09 -14.47
C LYS A 88 14.43 19.35 -13.79
N ILE A 89 14.45 20.24 -12.80
CA ILE A 89 15.69 20.71 -12.15
C ILE A 89 15.87 20.04 -10.78
N PHE A 90 14.77 19.81 -10.06
CA PHE A 90 14.79 19.20 -8.74
C PHE A 90 13.74 18.10 -8.64
N THR A 91 14.13 17.01 -8.01
CA THR A 91 13.28 15.90 -7.61
C THR A 91 13.44 15.74 -6.11
N TYR A 92 12.33 15.62 -5.38
CA TYR A 92 12.35 15.25 -3.98
C TYR A 92 11.27 14.20 -3.71
N MET A 93 11.47 13.42 -2.66
CA MET A 93 10.62 12.31 -2.28
C MET A 93 10.21 12.50 -0.82
N VAL A 94 8.92 12.33 -0.55
CA VAL A 94 8.34 12.45 0.78
C VAL A 94 7.77 11.08 1.20
N PRO A 95 8.25 10.49 2.30
CA PRO A 95 7.64 9.29 2.85
C PRO A 95 6.33 9.67 3.57
N LEU A 96 5.28 8.93 3.26
CA LEU A 96 3.94 9.07 3.80
C LEU A 96 3.55 7.75 4.50
N PHE A 97 3.31 7.83 5.80
CA PHE A 97 2.91 6.71 6.65
C PHE A 97 1.38 6.63 6.73
N PRO A 98 0.75 5.50 6.34
CA PRO A 98 -0.69 5.34 6.45
C PRO A 98 -1.18 5.41 7.91
N GLU A 99 -2.25 6.17 8.14
CA GLU A 99 -2.94 6.31 9.43
C GLU A 99 -4.40 5.82 9.34
N VAL A 100 -5.08 6.08 8.22
CA VAL A 100 -6.44 5.59 7.92
C VAL A 100 -6.45 4.93 6.55
N LEU A 101 -7.09 3.75 6.46
CA LEU A 101 -7.17 2.93 5.25
C LEU A 101 -8.58 2.39 5.00
N GLU A 102 -9.41 3.24 4.40
CA GLU A 102 -10.78 2.93 3.98
C GLU A 102 -10.83 2.66 2.45
N GLU A 103 -11.98 2.28 1.92
CA GLU A 103 -12.13 1.93 0.49
C GLU A 103 -12.16 3.16 -0.43
N ASP A 104 -12.66 4.27 0.06
CA ASP A 104 -12.82 5.54 -0.66
C ASP A 104 -11.92 6.65 -0.10
N PHE A 105 -11.23 6.38 1.01
CA PHE A 105 -10.39 7.35 1.69
C PHE A 105 -9.13 6.73 2.30
N ILE A 106 -7.98 7.33 2.02
CA ILE A 106 -6.71 6.97 2.66
C ILE A 106 -6.07 8.23 3.21
N LYS A 107 -5.74 8.20 4.51
CA LYS A 107 -5.01 9.30 5.17
C LYS A 107 -3.63 8.82 5.54
N CYS A 108 -2.62 9.53 5.05
CA CYS A 108 -1.23 9.33 5.43
C CYS A 108 -0.68 10.57 6.13
N TYR A 109 0.46 10.43 6.80
CA TYR A 109 1.21 11.57 7.30
C TYR A 109 2.71 11.47 6.99
N THR A 110 3.37 12.61 6.89
CA THR A 110 4.82 12.74 7.00
C THR A 110 5.16 13.58 8.23
N LEU A 111 6.44 13.69 8.56
CA LEU A 111 6.92 14.61 9.59
C LEU A 111 7.54 15.85 8.93
N SER A 112 7.05 17.02 9.32
CA SER A 112 7.60 18.31 8.92
C SER A 112 7.67 19.23 10.14
N ASN A 113 8.85 19.78 10.42
CA ASN A 113 9.11 20.62 11.60
C ASN A 113 8.64 19.99 12.93
N GLY A 114 8.86 18.67 13.09
CA GLY A 114 8.48 17.94 14.29
C GLY A 114 6.97 17.71 14.47
N ARG A 115 6.15 17.99 13.44
CA ARG A 115 4.69 17.78 13.47
C ARG A 115 4.25 16.90 12.32
N LYS A 116 3.13 16.19 12.52
CA LYS A 116 2.47 15.46 11.44
C LYS A 116 1.93 16.44 10.41
N MET A 117 2.23 16.19 9.15
CA MET A 117 1.64 16.85 8.00
C MET A 117 0.92 15.78 7.19
N TYR A 118 -0.37 15.97 6.94
CA TYR A 118 -1.21 14.94 6.33
C TYR A 118 -1.24 15.02 4.81
N ALA A 119 -1.38 13.84 4.21
CA ALA A 119 -1.72 13.64 2.81
C ALA A 119 -3.01 12.82 2.76
N GLU A 120 -4.02 13.34 2.05
CA GLU A 120 -5.35 12.75 2.01
C GLU A 120 -5.67 12.34 0.58
N PHE A 121 -5.98 11.06 0.39
CA PHE A 121 -6.35 10.47 -0.89
C PHE A 121 -7.85 10.18 -0.87
N TYR A 122 -8.59 10.86 -1.73
CA TYR A 122 -10.01 10.62 -1.97
C TYR A 122 -10.16 9.80 -3.24
N ILE A 123 -10.67 8.59 -3.12
CA ILE A 123 -10.78 7.63 -4.21
C ILE A 123 -12.23 7.60 -4.68
N LYS A 124 -12.47 8.03 -5.93
CA LYS A 124 -13.79 8.05 -6.53
C LYS A 124 -13.75 7.51 -7.95
N ASP A 125 -14.50 6.44 -8.19
CA ASP A 125 -14.53 5.72 -9.47
C ASP A 125 -13.10 5.34 -9.91
N ASN A 126 -12.67 5.84 -11.08
CA ASN A 126 -11.32 5.63 -11.61
C ASN A 126 -10.36 6.81 -11.32
N THR A 127 -10.79 7.77 -10.50
CA THR A 127 -10.01 8.97 -10.17
C THR A 127 -9.58 8.97 -8.71
N VAL A 128 -8.40 9.51 -8.45
CA VAL A 128 -7.93 9.73 -7.08
C VAL A 128 -7.50 11.19 -6.94
N GLU A 129 -8.10 11.91 -6.00
CA GLU A 129 -7.66 13.24 -5.61
C GLU A 129 -6.72 13.13 -4.42
N LEU A 130 -5.57 13.76 -4.51
CA LEU A 130 -4.60 13.89 -3.43
C LEU A 130 -4.56 15.34 -2.96
N LEU A 131 -4.87 15.56 -1.68
CA LEU A 131 -4.62 16.82 -1.00
C LEU A 131 -3.35 16.68 -0.16
N PHE A 132 -2.35 17.51 -0.47
CA PHE A 132 -1.08 17.55 0.25
C PHE A 132 -0.56 18.97 0.33
N GLU A 133 -0.37 19.48 1.55
CA GLU A 133 -0.09 20.89 1.82
C GLU A 133 -1.08 21.85 1.14
N ARG A 134 -0.61 22.63 0.15
CA ARG A 134 -1.36 23.59 -0.65
C ARG A 134 -1.75 23.05 -2.02
N TYR A 135 -1.45 21.78 -2.29
CA TYR A 135 -1.65 21.18 -3.60
C TYR A 135 -2.87 20.26 -3.59
N LYS A 136 -3.71 20.44 -4.60
CA LYS A 136 -4.67 19.45 -5.06
C LYS A 136 -4.11 18.82 -6.33
N LEU A 137 -3.88 17.51 -6.28
CA LEU A 137 -3.34 16.71 -7.37
C LEU A 137 -4.35 15.63 -7.75
N VAL A 138 -4.45 15.29 -9.03
CA VAL A 138 -5.43 14.31 -9.53
C VAL A 138 -4.73 13.23 -10.33
N LYS A 139 -5.00 11.97 -9.98
CA LYS A 139 -4.77 10.79 -10.81
C LYS A 139 -6.06 10.45 -11.53
N GLY A 140 -5.97 10.23 -12.84
CA GLY A 140 -7.08 9.72 -13.66
C GLY A 140 -6.80 8.31 -14.16
#